data_AF-A0A2V9MKP1-F1
#
_entry.id   AF-A0A2V9MKP1-F1
#
_cell.length_a   1.000
_cell.length_b   1.000
_cell.length_c   1.000
_cell.angle_alpha   90.00
_cell.angle_beta   90.00
_cell.angle_gamma   90.00
#
_symmetry.space_group_name_H-M   'P 1'
#
loop_
_entity.id
_entity.type
_entity.pdbx_description
1 polymer ?
#
loop_
_entity_poly.entity_id
_entity_poly.type
_entity_poly.pdbx_seq_one_letter_code
_entity_poly.pdbx_strand_id
1 'polypeptide(L)' 'MDRCARSGYGIFADGRFIKFDAPSSGQAKELLEKSTREKDIQVTVEGTQDGDILTLTSIKEK' A
#
# COMPACT_ATOMS: atom_id res chain seq x y z
N MET A 1 -2.35 -16.20 9.81
CA MET A 1 -1.54 -15.01 10.14
C MET A 1 -2.27 -13.80 9.57
N ASP A 2 -3.37 -13.37 10.20
CA ASP A 2 -4.45 -12.64 9.52
C ASP A 2 -4.73 -11.23 10.07
N ARG A 3 -3.90 -10.71 10.97
CA ARG A 3 -4.21 -9.45 11.69
C ARG A 3 -3.73 -8.17 11.01
N CYS A 4 -2.79 -8.24 10.06
CA CYS A 4 -2.28 -7.04 9.40
C CYS A 4 -3.21 -6.56 8.28
N ALA A 5 -3.78 -7.48 7.48
CA ALA A 5 -4.66 -7.13 6.36
C ALA A 5 -5.99 -6.47 6.78
N ARG A 6 -6.49 -6.76 7.98
CA ARG A 6 -7.76 -6.20 8.48
C ARG A 6 -7.62 -4.76 9.01
N SER A 7 -6.40 -4.29 9.28
CA SER A 7 -6.15 -2.93 9.81
C SER A 7 -6.08 -1.86 8.70
N GLY A 8 -6.18 -2.28 7.43
CA GLY A 8 -6.00 -1.42 6.27
C GLY A 8 -4.57 -1.46 5.77
N TYR A 9 -4.40 -1.17 4.48
CA TYR A 9 -3.08 -1.04 3.86
C TYR A 9 -2.65 0.42 3.92
N GLY A 10 -1.36 0.64 4.13
CA GLY A 10 -0.75 1.96 4.10
C GLY A 10 0.71 1.85 3.74
N ILE A 11 1.28 2.94 3.27
CA ILE A 11 2.71 3.03 3.00
C ILE A 11 3.37 3.87 4.06
N PHE A 12 4.52 3.41 4.52
CA PHE A 12 5.40 4.21 5.35
C PHE A 12 6.39 4.92 4.42
N ALA A 13 6.23 6.21 4.24
CA ALA A 13 7.08 7.04 3.41
C ALA A 13 7.56 8.24 4.22
N ASP A 14 8.87 8.54 4.15
CA ASP A 14 9.43 9.75 4.76
C ASP A 14 9.13 9.90 6.28
N GLY A 15 9.17 8.77 7.01
CA GLY A 15 8.87 8.76 8.44
C GLY A 15 7.38 8.93 8.80
N ARG A 16 6.49 8.97 7.79
CA ARG A 16 5.05 9.13 7.96
C ARG A 16 4.32 7.90 7.44
N PHE A 17 3.33 7.45 8.22
CA PHE A 17 2.41 6.40 7.79
C PHE A 17 1.26 7.05 7.04
N ILE A 18 1.15 6.76 5.75
CA ILE A 18 0.09 7.27 4.89
C ILE A 18 -0.85 6.11 4.59
N LYS A 19 -2.13 6.25 4.92
CA LYS A 19 -3.11 5.19 4.64
C LYS A 19 -3.51 5.22 3.18
N PHE A 20 -3.77 4.05 2.62
CA PHE A 20 -4.43 3.97 1.32
C PHE A 20 -5.94 4.14 1.51
N ASP A 21 -6.57 4.84 0.58
CA ASP A 21 -8.04 4.85 0.45
C ASP A 21 -8.58 3.45 0.11
N ALA A 22 -9.91 3.29 0.10
CA ALA A 22 -10.55 2.00 -0.23
C ALA A 22 -10.14 1.39 -1.59
N PRO A 23 -10.07 2.13 -2.72
CA PRO A 23 -9.66 1.57 -4.01
C PRO A 23 -8.16 1.26 -4.04
N SER A 24 -7.33 2.10 -3.44
CA SER A 24 -5.88 1.88 -3.38
C SER A 24 -5.50 0.72 -2.46
N SER A 25 -6.25 0.50 -1.38
CA SER A 25 -6.13 -0.69 -0.53
C SER A 25 -6.34 -1.99 -1.32
N GLY A 26 -7.28 -2.00 -2.28
CA GLY A 26 -7.51 -3.12 -3.18
C GLY A 26 -6.31 -3.40 -4.10
N GLN A 27 -5.78 -2.35 -4.73
CA GLN A 27 -4.59 -2.46 -5.59
C GLN A 27 -3.35 -2.91 -4.83
N ALA A 28 -3.14 -2.39 -3.61
CA ALA A 28 -2.06 -2.82 -2.74
C ALA A 28 -2.21 -4.31 -2.38
N LYS A 29 -3.42 -4.75 -2.02
CA LYS A 29 -3.71 -6.16 -1.73
C LYS A 29 -3.44 -7.06 -2.94
N GLU A 30 -3.91 -6.69 -4.13
CA GLU A 30 -3.64 -7.45 -5.35
C GLU A 30 -2.16 -7.54 -5.68
N LEU A 31 -1.41 -6.45 -5.47
CA LEU A 31 0.03 -6.45 -5.68
C LEU A 31 0.75 -7.32 -4.64
N LEU A 32 0.32 -7.26 -3.37
CA LEU A 32 0.80 -8.12 -2.29
C LEU A 32 0.47 -9.61 -2.53
N GLU A 33 -0.70 -9.93 -3.07
CA GLU A 33 -1.07 -11.30 -3.43
C GLU A 33 -0.28 -11.81 -4.65
N LYS A 34 0.08 -10.92 -5.57
CA LYS A 34 0.96 -11.24 -6.71
C LYS A 34 2.44 -11.30 -6.31
N SER A 35 2.84 -10.50 -5.33
CA SER A 35 4.20 -10.46 -4.82
C SER A 35 4.47 -11.71 -4.01
N THR A 36 5.55 -12.41 -4.33
CA THR A 36 5.98 -13.61 -3.58
C THR A 36 6.72 -13.24 -2.30
N ARG A 37 6.88 -11.95 -2.00
CA ARG A 37 7.59 -11.46 -0.84
C ARG A 37 6.63 -11.29 0.32
N GLU A 38 6.74 -12.13 1.34
CA GLU A 38 5.92 -12.03 2.55
C GLU A 38 6.40 -10.92 3.50
N LYS A 39 7.61 -10.37 3.29
CA LYS A 39 8.32 -9.42 4.17
C LYS A 39 9.22 -8.50 3.34
N ASP A 40 9.42 -7.26 3.80
CA ASP A 40 10.29 -6.25 3.16
C ASP A 40 9.92 -5.96 1.68
N ILE A 41 8.62 -5.78 1.41
CA ILE A 41 8.15 -5.43 0.07
C ILE A 41 8.43 -3.96 -0.17
N GLN A 42 9.29 -3.69 -1.14
CA GLN A 42 9.51 -2.35 -1.65
C GLN A 42 8.60 -2.14 -2.84
N VAL A 43 7.65 -1.23 -2.68
CA VAL A 43 6.72 -0.85 -3.75
C VAL A 43 6.94 0.60 -4.10
N THR A 44 6.98 0.88 -5.40
CA THR A 44 6.89 2.23 -5.92
C THR A 44 5.43 2.51 -6.22
N VAL A 45 4.89 3.50 -5.53
CA VAL A 45 3.51 3.94 -5.67
C VAL A 45 3.49 5.32 -6.29
N GLU A 46 2.64 5.49 -7.30
CA GLU A 46 2.36 6.76 -7.93
C GLU A 46 0.90 7.10 -7.64
N GLY A 47 0.66 8.29 -7.11
CA GLY A 47 -0.64 8.61 -6.55
C GLY A 47 -0.78 10.07 -6.18
N THR A 48 -2.01 10.45 -5.87
CA THR A 48 -2.32 11.75 -5.27
C THR A 48 -2.45 11.56 -3.76
N GLN A 49 -1.62 12.25 -2.99
CA GLN A 49 -1.74 12.31 -1.55
C GLN A 49 -2.67 13.46 -1.15
N ASP A 50 -3.75 13.15 -0.45
CA ASP A 50 -4.65 14.11 0.17
C ASP A 50 -4.53 13.98 1.69
N GLY A 51 -3.64 14.78 2.29
CA GLY A 51 -3.34 14.75 3.72
C GLY A 51 -2.79 13.40 4.18
N ASP A 52 -3.62 12.66 4.93
CA ASP A 52 -3.31 11.33 5.49
C ASP A 52 -3.71 10.15 4.58
N ILE A 53 -4.33 10.44 3.43
CA ILE A 53 -4.85 9.44 2.50
C ILE A 53 -4.07 9.50 1.19
N LEU A 54 -3.57 8.36 0.71
CA LEU A 54 -2.96 8.22 -0.60
C LEU A 54 -3.90 7.47 -1.55
N THR A 55 -4.30 8.16 -2.61
CA THR A 55 -4.99 7.56 -3.75
C THR A 55 -3.95 7.07 -4.73
N LEU A 56 -3.85 5.75 -4.88
CA LEU A 56 -2.95 5.13 -5.85
C LEU A 56 -3.52 5.28 -7.26
N THR A 57 -2.70 5.81 -8.16
CA THR A 57 -2.94 5.80 -9.60
C THR A 57 -2.17 4.66 -10.26
N SER A 58 -0.98 4.33 -9.72
CA SER A 58 -0.17 3.20 -10.15
C SER A 58 0.59 2.60 -8.97
N ILE A 59 0.76 1.28 -8.97
CA ILE A 59 1.58 0.58 -7.98
C ILE A 59 2.43 -0.47 -8.69
N LYS A 60 3.73 -0.47 -8.41
CA LYS A 60 4.71 -1.40 -8.95
C LYS A 60 5.59 -1.94 -7.84
N GLU A 61 5.84 -3.23 -7.87
CA GLU A 61 6.90 -3.85 -7.09
C GLU A 61 8.27 -3.43 -7.64
N LYS A 62 9.25 -3.22 -6.75
CA LYS A 62 10.65 -2.94 -7.12
C LYS A 62 11.53 -4.18 -7.04
#